data_AF-A0A7C1U8F1-F1
#
_entry.id   AF-A0A7C1U8F1-F1
#
_cell.length_a   1.000
_cell.length_b   1.000
_cell.length_c   1.000
_cell.angle_alpha   90.00
_cell.angle_beta   90.00
_cell.angle_gamma   90.00
#
_symmetry.space_group_name_H-M   'P 1'
#
loop_
_entity.id
_entity.type
_entity.pdbx_description
1 polymer ?
#
loop_
_entity_poly.entity_id
_entity_poly.type
_entity_poly.pdbx_seq_one_letter_code
_entity_poly.pdbx_strand_id
1 'polypeptide(L)'
;IMAISKELEPDLIEALDQLAKTPVDVVYIVDSFGALYGEQIEYMVKLYQEHLPGKTLGVHCHNNQQLAFANTIEGIIHNADYVDGSLSGIGRGPGNCCLELLVGFLKNPKFNLTPILKVIQEQMNPMRENIEWGYIVPYFITGILNEHPRSAIAYRKTEDRDKYAEFYEQMREAHE
;
A
#
# COMPACT_ATOMS: atom_id res chain seq x y z
N ILE A 1 4.52 -7.00 -8.39
CA ILE A 1 5.95 -6.97 -8.00
C ILE A 1 6.05 -6.15 -6.73
N MET A 2 6.73 -6.64 -5.70
CA MET A 2 6.86 -5.98 -4.40
C MET A 2 8.10 -5.09 -4.34
N ALA A 3 8.17 -4.19 -3.36
CA ALA A 3 9.31 -3.33 -3.02
C ALA A 3 9.85 -2.47 -4.17
N ILE A 4 9.01 -2.15 -5.16
CA ILE A 4 9.39 -1.43 -6.39
C ILE A 4 10.02 -0.05 -6.14
N SER A 5 9.79 0.54 -4.97
CA SER A 5 10.39 1.81 -4.54
C SER A 5 11.87 1.68 -4.13
N LYS A 6 12.41 0.48 -3.97
CA LYS A 6 13.83 0.20 -3.65
C LYS A 6 14.59 -0.47 -4.79
N GLU A 7 13.89 -0.92 -5.83
CA GLU A 7 14.51 -1.59 -6.96
C GLU A 7 15.13 -0.59 -7.93
N LEU A 8 16.21 -0.99 -8.60
CA LEU A 8 16.73 -0.23 -9.72
C LEU A 8 15.82 -0.44 -10.93
N GLU A 9 15.50 0.65 -11.62
CA GLU A 9 14.59 0.63 -12.76
C GLU A 9 14.98 -0.39 -13.86
N PRO A 10 16.26 -0.55 -14.25
CA PRO A 10 16.64 -1.58 -15.22
C PRO A 10 16.31 -3.01 -14.78
N ASP A 11 16.48 -3.33 -13.49
CA ASP A 11 16.18 -4.65 -12.94
C ASP A 11 14.67 -4.90 -12.93
N LEU A 12 13.89 -3.86 -12.61
CA LEU A 12 12.43 -3.91 -12.69
C LEU A 12 11.96 -4.12 -14.13
N ILE A 13 12.52 -3.38 -15.09
CA ILE A 13 12.22 -3.53 -16.52
C ILE A 13 12.51 -4.95 -16.99
N GLU A 14 13.67 -5.51 -16.64
CA GLU A 14 14.01 -6.89 -17.00
C GLU A 14 13.00 -7.89 -16.42
N ALA A 15 12.58 -7.70 -15.16
CA ALA A 15 11.55 -8.52 -14.55
C ALA A 15 10.19 -8.41 -15.27
N LEU A 16 9.80 -7.20 -15.70
CA LEU A 16 8.58 -6.98 -16.47
C LEU A 16 8.64 -7.67 -17.84
N ASP A 17 9.74 -7.54 -18.56
CA ASP A 17 9.94 -8.19 -19.87
C ASP A 17 9.91 -9.72 -19.77
N GLN A 18 10.39 -10.27 -18.66
CA GLN A 18 10.26 -11.70 -18.36
C GLN A 18 8.79 -12.06 -18.08
N LEU A 19 8.08 -11.28 -17.26
CA LEU A 19 6.65 -11.50 -16.95
C LEU A 19 5.76 -11.42 -18.18
N ALA A 20 6.05 -10.53 -19.14
CA ALA A 20 5.31 -10.42 -20.40
C ALA A 20 5.23 -11.75 -21.16
N LYS A 21 6.27 -12.59 -21.05
CA LYS A 21 6.39 -13.89 -21.73
C LYS A 21 5.71 -15.03 -20.97
N THR A 22 5.18 -14.76 -19.78
CA THR A 22 4.50 -15.75 -18.93
C THR A 22 2.99 -15.78 -19.22
N PRO A 23 2.28 -16.86 -18.82
CA PRO A 23 0.83 -16.93 -18.94
C PRO A 23 0.08 -16.12 -17.86
N VAL A 24 0.76 -15.32 -17.02
CA VAL A 24 0.09 -14.48 -16.02
C VAL A 24 -0.78 -13.44 -16.71
N ASP A 25 -2.04 -13.30 -16.28
CA ASP A 25 -3.00 -12.35 -16.88
C ASP A 25 -2.94 -10.96 -16.23
N VAL A 26 -2.72 -10.91 -14.91
CA VAL A 26 -2.76 -9.67 -14.12
C VAL A 26 -1.44 -9.47 -13.38
N VAL A 27 -0.85 -8.27 -13.51
CA VAL A 27 0.39 -7.89 -12.82
C VAL A 27 0.14 -6.65 -11.96
N TYR A 28 0.55 -6.71 -10.70
CA TYR A 28 0.32 -5.64 -9.74
C TYR A 28 1.53 -4.72 -9.54
N ILE A 29 1.28 -3.41 -9.53
CA ILE A 29 2.11 -2.38 -8.92
C ILE A 29 1.84 -2.41 -7.41
N VAL A 30 2.88 -2.62 -6.59
CA VAL A 30 2.72 -2.78 -5.13
C VAL A 30 3.59 -1.77 -4.38
N ASP A 31 2.96 -0.76 -3.79
CA ASP A 31 3.60 0.19 -2.88
C ASP A 31 3.83 -0.47 -1.51
N SER A 32 4.85 -1.33 -1.44
CA SER A 32 5.08 -2.25 -0.33
C SER A 32 5.45 -1.57 0.98
N PHE A 33 6.01 -0.35 0.90
CA PHE A 33 6.47 0.43 2.05
C PHE A 33 5.59 1.66 2.31
N GLY A 34 4.52 1.87 1.54
CA GLY A 34 3.66 3.05 1.67
C GLY A 34 4.45 4.34 1.43
N ALA A 35 5.41 4.28 0.51
CA ALA A 35 6.44 5.29 0.29
C ALA A 35 6.15 6.13 -0.96
N LEU A 36 5.34 5.61 -1.89
CA LEU A 36 5.07 6.25 -3.17
C LEU A 36 4.09 7.41 -3.03
N TYR A 37 4.32 8.46 -3.82
CA TYR A 37 3.36 9.53 -4.09
C TYR A 37 2.59 9.26 -5.39
N GLY A 38 1.52 10.01 -5.63
CA GLY A 38 0.64 9.82 -6.80
C GLY A 38 1.40 9.87 -8.11
N GLU A 39 2.29 10.83 -8.30
CA GLU A 39 3.09 10.99 -9.52
C GLU A 39 3.99 9.77 -9.78
N GLN A 40 4.46 9.12 -8.72
CA GLN A 40 5.25 7.89 -8.83
C GLN A 40 4.36 6.69 -9.15
N ILE A 41 3.11 6.64 -8.66
CA ILE A 41 2.13 5.64 -9.07
C ILE A 41 1.78 5.79 -10.55
N GLU A 42 1.50 7.01 -11.02
CA GLU A 42 1.28 7.31 -12.44
C GLU A 42 2.45 6.80 -13.29
N TYR A 43 3.68 7.17 -12.91
CA TYR A 43 4.89 6.75 -13.60
C TYR A 43 5.01 5.22 -13.66
N MET A 44 4.82 4.53 -12.53
CA MET A 44 4.92 3.07 -12.46
C MET A 44 3.83 2.38 -13.29
N VAL A 45 2.59 2.86 -13.27
CA VAL A 45 1.52 2.30 -14.09
C VAL A 45 1.86 2.41 -15.58
N LYS A 46 2.35 3.56 -16.04
CA LYS A 46 2.75 3.76 -17.43
C LYS A 46 3.93 2.88 -17.84
N LEU A 47 4.95 2.77 -16.98
CA LEU A 47 6.09 1.88 -17.22
C LEU A 47 5.64 0.42 -17.37
N TYR A 48 4.73 -0.04 -16.50
CA TYR A 48 4.18 -1.39 -16.59
C TYR A 48 3.36 -1.60 -17.86
N GLN A 49 2.58 -0.61 -18.29
CA GLN A 49 1.81 -0.68 -19.54
C GLN A 49 2.72 -0.82 -20.77
N GLU A 50 3.86 -0.12 -20.78
CA GLU A 50 4.84 -0.20 -21.85
C GLU A 50 5.46 -1.60 -21.97
N HIS A 51 5.84 -2.19 -20.83
CA HIS A 51 6.55 -3.48 -20.79
C HIS A 51 5.65 -4.71 -20.73
N LEU A 52 4.36 -4.56 -20.42
CA LEU A 52 3.41 -5.67 -20.31
C LEU A 52 2.24 -5.53 -21.30
N PRO A 53 2.50 -5.44 -22.62
CA PRO A 53 1.44 -5.27 -23.59
C PRO A 53 0.46 -6.46 -23.53
N GLY A 54 -0.83 -6.13 -23.40
CA GLY A 54 -1.91 -7.13 -23.33
C GLY A 54 -2.09 -7.80 -21.96
N LYS A 55 -1.32 -7.41 -20.93
CA LYS A 55 -1.59 -7.80 -19.54
C LYS A 55 -2.48 -6.76 -18.86
N THR A 56 -3.32 -7.21 -17.95
CA THR A 56 -4.10 -6.30 -17.09
C THR A 56 -3.27 -5.87 -15.90
N LEU A 57 -3.40 -4.61 -15.48
CA LEU A 57 -2.67 -4.10 -14.34
C LEU A 57 -3.55 -4.00 -13.09
N GLY A 58 -2.91 -4.21 -11.94
CA GLY A 58 -3.51 -3.97 -10.64
C GLY A 58 -2.66 -3.04 -9.77
N VAL A 59 -3.29 -2.41 -8.78
CA VAL A 59 -2.60 -1.59 -7.77
C VAL A 59 -2.90 -2.06 -6.36
N HIS A 60 -1.85 -2.11 -5.53
CA HIS A 60 -1.93 -2.41 -4.11
C HIS A 60 -1.11 -1.39 -3.33
N CYS A 61 -1.77 -0.60 -2.49
CA CYS A 61 -1.15 0.52 -1.78
C CYS A 61 -1.23 0.36 -0.27
N HIS A 62 -0.10 0.57 0.41
CA HIS A 62 -0.02 0.61 1.88
C HIS A 62 -0.20 2.03 2.43
N ASN A 63 -0.73 2.12 3.65
CA ASN A 63 -1.25 3.38 4.19
C ASN A 63 -0.30 4.11 5.16
N ASN A 64 1.01 3.88 5.05
CA ASN A 64 2.03 4.46 5.95
C ASN A 64 1.92 5.98 6.06
N GLN A 65 1.76 6.66 4.93
CA GLN A 65 1.65 8.12 4.83
C GLN A 65 0.21 8.60 4.63
N GLN A 66 -0.79 7.74 4.89
CA GLN A 66 -2.21 7.98 4.58
C GLN A 66 -2.52 8.21 3.09
N LEU A 67 -1.63 7.77 2.19
CA LEU A 67 -1.77 7.95 0.75
C LEU A 67 -2.40 6.76 0.04
N ALA A 68 -2.69 5.63 0.71
CA ALA A 68 -3.14 4.41 0.03
C ALA A 68 -4.40 4.65 -0.81
N PHE A 69 -5.37 5.40 -0.29
CA PHE A 69 -6.60 5.72 -1.04
C PHE A 69 -6.34 6.63 -2.24
N ALA A 70 -5.54 7.69 -2.06
CA ALA A 70 -5.18 8.59 -3.15
C ALA A 70 -4.38 7.86 -4.25
N ASN A 71 -3.37 7.08 -3.86
CA ASN A 71 -2.54 6.29 -4.78
C ASN A 71 -3.36 5.21 -5.51
N THR A 72 -4.31 4.55 -4.84
CA THR A 72 -5.21 3.62 -5.54
C THR A 72 -6.09 4.33 -6.56
N ILE A 73 -6.60 5.54 -6.26
CA ILE A 73 -7.34 6.36 -7.24
C ILE A 73 -6.45 6.72 -8.42
N GLU A 74 -5.20 7.09 -8.18
CA GLU A 74 -4.23 7.41 -9.23
C GLU A 74 -4.01 6.21 -10.17
N GLY A 75 -3.89 5.01 -9.60
CA GLY A 75 -3.88 3.78 -10.37
C GLY A 75 -5.10 3.60 -11.26
N ILE A 76 -6.31 3.84 -10.72
CA ILE A 76 -7.57 3.77 -11.48
C ILE A 76 -7.57 4.77 -12.64
N ILE A 77 -7.16 6.02 -12.39
CA ILE A 77 -7.09 7.08 -13.42
C ILE A 77 -6.19 6.66 -14.58
N HIS A 78 -5.11 5.93 -14.30
CA HIS A 78 -4.16 5.46 -15.29
C HIS A 78 -4.43 4.03 -15.81
N ASN A 79 -5.65 3.51 -15.64
CA ASN A 79 -6.11 2.21 -16.16
C ASN A 79 -5.47 0.99 -15.47
N ALA A 80 -5.28 1.03 -14.16
CA ALA A 80 -5.21 -0.19 -13.35
C ALA A 80 -6.63 -0.70 -13.09
N ASP A 81 -6.99 -1.83 -13.71
CA ASP A 81 -8.34 -2.40 -13.65
C ASP A 81 -8.59 -3.21 -12.36
N TYR A 82 -7.51 -3.69 -11.72
CA TYR A 82 -7.57 -4.39 -10.45
C TYR A 82 -7.12 -3.47 -9.32
N VAL A 83 -7.90 -3.40 -8.24
CA VAL A 83 -7.55 -2.60 -7.06
C VAL A 83 -7.69 -3.41 -5.80
N ASP A 84 -6.67 -3.37 -4.96
CA ASP A 84 -6.69 -4.03 -3.67
C ASP A 84 -7.08 -3.05 -2.55
N GLY A 85 -7.86 -3.57 -1.61
CA GLY A 85 -8.25 -2.88 -0.39
C GLY A 85 -8.69 -3.87 0.67
N SER A 86 -8.83 -3.39 1.90
CA SER A 86 -9.21 -4.20 3.05
C SER A 86 -10.19 -3.45 3.94
N LEU A 87 -11.09 -4.17 4.61
CA LEU A 87 -12.09 -3.57 5.49
C LEU A 87 -11.39 -2.79 6.61
N SER A 88 -11.76 -1.52 6.79
CA SER A 88 -11.12 -0.64 7.77
C SER A 88 -9.59 -0.59 7.64
N GLY A 89 -9.06 -0.81 6.44
CA GLY A 89 -7.64 -0.78 6.15
C GLY A 89 -6.83 -1.88 6.83
N ILE A 90 -7.43 -2.98 7.29
CA ILE A 90 -6.71 -4.03 8.00
C ILE A 90 -5.59 -4.63 7.15
N GLY A 91 -4.38 -4.64 7.71
CA GLY A 91 -3.19 -5.15 7.05
C GLY A 91 -1.99 -5.04 7.99
N ARG A 92 -0.84 -5.56 7.56
CA ARG A 92 0.39 -5.46 8.34
C ARG A 92 0.74 -4.00 8.64
N GLY A 93 0.97 -3.69 9.91
CA GLY A 93 1.43 -2.38 10.37
C GLY A 93 0.44 -1.25 10.05
N PRO A 94 0.79 -0.30 9.17
CA PRO A 94 -0.07 0.84 8.84
C PRO A 94 -1.35 0.48 8.08
N GLY A 95 -1.45 -0.75 7.60
CA GLY A 95 -2.62 -1.21 6.87
C GLY A 95 -2.57 -0.89 5.37
N ASN A 96 -3.71 -1.07 4.71
CA ASN A 96 -3.87 -0.93 3.27
C ASN A 96 -4.91 0.15 2.95
N CYS A 97 -5.20 0.35 1.66
CA CYS A 97 -6.37 1.11 1.25
C CYS A 97 -7.65 0.58 1.92
N CYS A 98 -8.43 1.48 2.54
CA CYS A 98 -9.70 1.13 3.16
C CYS A 98 -10.75 0.81 2.09
N LEU A 99 -11.25 -0.42 2.09
CA LEU A 99 -12.18 -0.90 1.06
C LEU A 99 -13.50 -0.12 1.03
N GLU A 100 -13.98 0.33 2.19
CA GLU A 100 -15.18 1.17 2.29
C GLU A 100 -15.03 2.52 1.58
N LEU A 101 -13.81 3.08 1.53
CA LEU A 101 -13.52 4.29 0.75
C LEU A 101 -13.58 4.01 -0.75
N LEU A 102 -12.97 2.91 -1.20
CA LEU A 102 -12.96 2.52 -2.61
C LEU A 102 -14.37 2.25 -3.14
N VAL A 103 -15.17 1.47 -2.41
CA VAL A 103 -16.54 1.17 -2.81
C VAL A 103 -17.40 2.44 -2.86
N GLY A 104 -17.22 3.35 -1.90
CA GLY A 104 -17.88 4.65 -1.90
C GLY A 104 -17.45 5.57 -3.06
N PHE A 105 -16.16 5.53 -3.43
CA PHE A 105 -15.58 6.30 -4.52
C PHE A 105 -16.10 5.85 -5.89
N LEU A 106 -16.12 4.55 -6.16
CA LEU A 106 -16.51 3.99 -7.46
C LEU A 106 -17.96 4.30 -7.85
N LYS A 107 -18.84 4.60 -6.86
CA LYS A 107 -20.26 4.98 -7.06
C LYS A 107 -21.01 4.05 -8.03
N ASN A 108 -20.60 2.79 -8.11
CA ASN A 108 -21.17 1.83 -9.04
C ASN A 108 -22.41 1.17 -8.39
N PRO A 109 -23.59 1.23 -9.03
CA PRO A 109 -24.83 0.69 -8.45
C PRO A 109 -24.79 -0.83 -8.23
N LYS A 110 -23.82 -1.54 -8.81
CA LYS A 110 -23.59 -2.97 -8.54
C LYS A 110 -23.03 -3.23 -7.14
N PHE A 111 -22.44 -2.23 -6.49
CA PHE A 111 -21.89 -2.36 -5.15
C PHE A 111 -22.88 -1.84 -4.09
N ASN A 112 -22.95 -2.56 -2.96
CA ASN A 112 -23.75 -2.16 -1.81
C ASN A 112 -22.84 -1.97 -0.61
N LEU A 113 -22.77 -0.74 -0.10
CA LEU A 113 -21.93 -0.37 1.04
C LEU A 113 -22.50 -0.88 2.38
N THR A 114 -23.81 -1.12 2.46
CA THR A 114 -24.49 -1.55 3.70
C THR A 114 -23.88 -2.81 4.34
N PRO A 115 -23.69 -3.94 3.64
CA PRO A 115 -23.07 -5.13 4.25
C PRO A 115 -21.62 -4.88 4.72
N ILE A 116 -20.86 -4.06 3.98
CA ILE A 116 -19.49 -3.68 4.34
C ILE A 116 -19.49 -2.92 5.68
N LEU A 117 -20.34 -1.90 5.81
CA LEU A 117 -20.44 -1.11 7.04
C LEU A 117 -20.91 -1.95 8.24
N LYS A 118 -21.81 -2.92 8.02
CA LYS A 118 -22.22 -3.86 9.07
C LYS A 118 -21.06 -4.71 9.57
N VAL A 119 -20.25 -5.28 8.67
CA VAL A 119 -19.06 -6.04 9.08
C VAL A 119 -18.08 -5.15 9.84
N ILE A 120 -17.91 -3.91 9.40
CA ILE A 120 -17.06 -2.94 10.12
C ILE A 120 -17.57 -2.72 11.56
N GLN A 121 -18.87 -2.45 11.70
CA GLN A 121 -19.50 -2.21 12.99
C GLN A 121 -19.43 -3.43 13.92
N GLU A 122 -19.77 -4.61 13.41
CA GLU A 122 -20.02 -5.80 14.22
C GLU A 122 -18.77 -6.67 14.43
N GLN A 123 -17.78 -6.58 13.53
CA GLN A 123 -16.59 -7.45 13.55
C GLN A 123 -15.30 -6.63 13.64
N MET A 124 -15.10 -5.64 12.76
CA MET A 124 -13.83 -4.93 12.69
C MET A 124 -13.59 -4.05 13.93
N ASN A 125 -14.61 -3.35 14.41
CA ASN A 125 -14.49 -2.50 15.61
C ASN A 125 -14.11 -3.30 16.86
N PRO A 126 -14.78 -4.42 17.21
CA PRO A 126 -14.32 -5.28 18.31
C PRO A 126 -12.90 -5.83 18.12
N MET A 127 -12.50 -6.14 16.89
CA MET A 127 -11.12 -6.62 16.63
C MET A 127 -10.06 -5.53 16.91
N ARG A 128 -10.36 -4.25 16.65
CA ARG A 128 -9.44 -3.13 16.91
C ARG A 128 -9.10 -2.97 18.40
N GLU A 129 -9.96 -3.42 19.29
CA GLU A 129 -9.69 -3.38 20.74
C GLU A 129 -8.55 -4.32 21.15
N ASN A 130 -8.30 -5.37 20.35
CA ASN A 130 -7.33 -6.41 20.65
C ASN A 130 -6.12 -6.42 19.70
N ILE A 131 -6.24 -5.77 18.54
CA ILE A 131 -5.22 -5.77 17.49
C ILE A 131 -4.98 -4.33 17.04
N GLU A 132 -3.74 -3.84 17.17
CA GLU A 132 -3.31 -2.54 16.66
C GLU A 132 -2.98 -2.66 15.16
N TRP A 133 -3.72 -1.94 14.32
CA TRP A 133 -3.36 -1.69 12.92
C TRP A 133 -3.79 -0.28 12.52
N GLY A 134 -3.21 0.19 11.43
CA GLY A 134 -3.51 1.52 10.91
C GLY A 134 -2.39 2.52 11.20
N TYR A 135 -2.63 3.75 10.78
CA TYR A 135 -1.65 4.83 10.91
C TYR A 135 -1.25 5.08 12.37
N ILE A 136 0.07 5.07 12.60
CA ILE A 136 0.75 5.59 13.80
C ILE A 136 2.09 6.19 13.38
N VAL A 137 2.65 7.09 14.21
CA VAL A 137 3.86 7.86 13.89
C VAL A 137 5.06 6.98 13.50
N PRO A 138 5.35 5.83 14.16
CA PRO A 138 6.45 4.96 13.73
C PRO A 138 6.28 4.39 12.31
N TYR A 139 5.05 4.08 11.87
CA TYR A 139 4.82 3.60 10.51
C TYR A 139 4.96 4.71 9.47
N PHE A 140 4.54 5.93 9.80
CA PHE A 140 4.83 7.11 9.01
C PHE A 140 6.34 7.28 8.80
N ILE A 141 7.13 7.20 9.88
CA ILE A 141 8.60 7.30 9.83
C ILE A 141 9.17 6.26 8.85
N THR A 142 8.75 4.99 8.95
CA THR A 142 9.21 3.99 7.99
C THR A 142 8.75 4.28 6.56
N GLY A 143 7.57 4.87 6.36
CA GLY A 143 7.07 5.23 5.03
C GLY A 143 7.91 6.32 4.35
N ILE A 144 8.21 7.42 5.06
CA ILE A 144 9.00 8.52 4.49
C ILE A 144 10.47 8.16 4.25
N LEU A 145 11.00 7.19 5.00
CA LEU A 145 12.34 6.64 4.80
C LEU A 145 12.35 5.49 3.78
N ASN A 146 11.19 5.16 3.20
CA ASN A 146 11.02 4.06 2.25
C ASN A 146 11.47 2.71 2.83
N GLU A 147 11.26 2.48 4.12
CA GLU A 147 11.73 1.32 4.86
C GLU A 147 10.62 0.30 5.15
N HIS A 148 11.01 -0.96 5.26
CA HIS A 148 10.06 -2.01 5.64
C HIS A 148 9.51 -1.71 7.06
N PRO A 149 8.20 -1.86 7.33
CA PRO A 149 7.58 -1.51 8.62
C PRO A 149 8.04 -2.39 9.80
N ARG A 150 9.00 -3.29 9.60
CA ARG A 150 9.48 -4.25 10.62
C ARG A 150 10.15 -3.51 11.77
N SER A 151 10.93 -2.47 11.49
CA SER A 151 11.59 -1.66 12.50
C SER A 151 10.58 -0.93 13.38
N ALA A 152 9.53 -0.36 12.79
CA ALA A 152 8.43 0.24 13.55
C ALA A 152 7.65 -0.79 14.39
N ILE A 153 7.34 -1.97 13.83
CA ILE A 153 6.68 -3.05 14.59
C ILE A 153 7.52 -3.49 15.78
N ALA A 154 8.85 -3.58 15.61
CA ALA A 154 9.77 -3.91 16.69
C ALA A 154 9.80 -2.80 17.75
N TYR A 155 9.90 -1.54 17.32
CA TYR A 155 9.94 -0.38 18.21
C TYR A 155 8.70 -0.27 19.09
N ARG A 156 7.51 -0.57 18.54
CA ARG A 156 6.24 -0.59 19.27
C ARG A 156 6.18 -1.58 20.43
N LYS A 157 7.06 -2.59 20.45
CA LYS A 157 7.15 -3.60 21.51
C LYS A 157 8.10 -3.20 22.65
N THR A 158 8.76 -2.04 22.54
CA THR A 158 9.71 -1.55 23.54
C THR A 158 9.03 -0.63 24.56
N GLU A 159 9.72 -0.31 25.64
CA GLU A 159 9.27 0.71 26.61
C GLU A 159 9.29 2.13 25.99
N ASP A 160 10.14 2.33 24.99
CA ASP A 160 10.32 3.61 24.29
C ASP A 160 9.36 3.79 23.11
N ARG A 161 8.31 2.98 23.01
CA ARG A 161 7.39 2.91 21.86
C ARG A 161 6.76 4.24 21.41
N ASP A 162 6.77 5.25 22.27
CA ASP A 162 6.19 6.59 22.03
C ASP A 162 7.27 7.70 21.90
N LYS A 163 8.56 7.35 22.01
CA LYS A 163 9.71 8.24 21.76
C LYS A 163 10.03 8.33 20.26
N TYR A 164 9.18 9.04 19.53
CA TYR A 164 9.22 9.04 18.07
C TYR A 164 10.41 9.79 17.46
N ALA A 165 10.89 10.84 18.12
CA ALA A 165 12.05 11.60 17.64
C ALA A 165 13.32 10.75 17.69
N GLU A 166 13.51 10.03 18.80
CA GLU A 166 14.61 9.09 19.00
C GLU A 166 14.54 7.93 18.00
N PHE A 167 13.33 7.40 17.75
CA PHE A 167 13.15 6.39 16.70
C PHE A 167 13.54 6.93 15.31
N TYR A 168 13.15 8.16 14.99
CA TYR A 168 13.49 8.78 13.72
C TYR A 168 15.00 8.97 13.55
N GLU A 169 15.70 9.48 14.57
CA GLU A 169 17.17 9.63 14.51
C GLU A 169 17.86 8.26 14.41
N GLN A 170 17.43 7.25 15.18
CA GLN A 170 17.95 5.88 15.07
C GLN A 170 17.79 5.31 13.65
N MET A 171 16.64 5.54 13.03
CA MET A 171 16.39 5.08 11.66
C MET A 171 17.27 5.84 10.65
N ARG A 172 17.48 7.15 10.83
CA ARG A 172 18.35 7.95 9.95
C ARG A 172 19.81 7.55 10.03
N GLU A 173 20.34 7.38 11.24
CA GLU A 173 21.74 6.97 11.46
C GLU A 173 22.04 5.59 10.85
N ALA A 174 21.06 4.69 10.79
CA ALA A 174 21.21 3.39 10.15
C ALA A 174 21.33 3.44 8.61
N HIS A 175 21.07 4.60 8.00
CA HIS A 175 21.12 4.83 6.54
C HIS A 175 22.30 5.69 6.09
N GLU A 176 23.12 6.20 7.02
CA GLU A 176 24.39 6.90 6.75
C GLU A 176 25.58 5.92 6.71
#